data_AF-A0A1Q8IWW6-F1
#
_entry.id   AF-A0A1Q8IWW6-F1
#
_cell.length_a   1.000
_cell.length_b   1.000
_cell.length_c   1.000
_cell.angle_alpha   90.00
_cell.angle_beta   90.00
_cell.angle_gamma   90.00
#
_symmetry.space_group_name_H-M   'P 1'
#
loop_
_entity.id
_entity.type
_entity.pdbx_description
1 polymer ?
#
loop_
_entity_poly.entity_id
_entity_poly.type
_entity_poly.pdbx_seq_one_letter_code
_entity_poly.pdbx_strand_id
1 'polypeptide(L)'
;MSVNSALSLGDFLRSRRARLDPASFGFSGRRRTPGLRREEVAQRAHISPTWYTWLEQGRGGAPSPEVLERIAGALLLTDPEREHLFMLGLGRPPEVRYRSVETVNPRLQRLLDSLETSPAIIKTASWDVVAWNRAAAVVLTDYGALPPDQRNILRFLFRDPAARAKQHDWDSVARFVVGAFRADVARAGLASEVGAFVDELIAVSPEFEALWRSNEVLAHGDAGGVKRLTHPELGSIELEYSAFSVDGRPDLGMIVYMPLDSEMAERIRQRVAQT
;
A
#
# COMPACT_ATOMS: atom_id res chain seq x y z
N MET A 1 -5.70 37.80 0.66
CA MET A 1 -5.57 37.06 1.93
C MET A 1 -4.35 36.17 1.82
N SER A 2 -3.23 36.60 2.39
CA SER A 2 -1.99 35.82 2.45
C SER A 2 -2.17 34.68 3.45
N VAL A 3 -2.03 33.44 2.98
CA VAL A 3 -1.98 32.24 3.82
C VAL A 3 -0.73 32.37 4.69
N ASN A 4 -0.92 32.66 5.98
CA ASN A 4 0.17 33.04 6.88
C ASN A 4 0.86 31.80 7.44
N SER A 5 2.18 31.71 7.19
CA SER A 5 3.22 30.83 7.73
C SER A 5 2.95 29.32 7.78
N ALA A 6 3.63 28.55 6.92
CA ALA A 6 3.87 27.13 7.19
C ALA A 6 4.56 27.00 8.57
N LEU A 7 3.93 26.29 9.51
CA LEU A 7 4.52 25.99 10.82
C LEU A 7 5.85 25.28 10.61
N SER A 8 6.91 25.73 11.29
CA SER A 8 8.23 25.14 11.16
C SER A 8 8.28 23.72 11.75
N LEU A 9 9.24 22.90 11.30
CA LEU A 9 9.54 21.61 11.92
C LEU A 9 9.68 21.72 13.45
N GLY A 10 10.35 22.77 13.93
CA GLY A 10 10.56 23.00 15.35
C GLY A 10 9.26 23.29 16.12
N ASP A 11 8.32 24.02 15.52
CA ASP A 11 7.02 24.29 16.13
C ASP A 11 6.16 23.03 16.18
N PHE A 12 6.20 22.21 15.13
CA PHE A 12 5.52 20.92 15.09
C PHE A 12 6.04 19.98 16.20
N LEU A 13 7.36 19.81 16.31
CA LEU A 13 8.00 18.99 17.34
C LEU A 13 7.64 19.45 18.76
N ARG A 14 7.71 20.76 19.01
CA ARG A 14 7.34 21.35 20.30
C ARG A 14 5.88 21.08 20.66
N SER A 15 4.99 21.20 19.68
CA SER A 15 3.54 20.94 19.83
C SER A 15 3.27 19.48 20.16
N ARG A 16 3.90 18.52 19.45
CA ARG A 16 3.73 17.08 19.73
C ARG A 16 4.28 16.71 21.10
N ARG A 17 5.48 17.20 21.44
CA ARG A 17 6.13 16.94 22.73
C ARG A 17 5.28 17.41 23.93
N ALA A 18 4.64 18.56 23.82
CA ALA A 18 3.83 19.14 24.90
C ALA A 18 2.53 18.38 25.21
N ARG A 19 2.05 17.53 24.28
CA ARG A 19 0.80 16.76 24.40
C ARG A 19 0.96 15.40 25.06
N LEU A 20 2.20 14.91 25.15
CA LEU A 20 2.49 13.59 25.70
C LEU A 20 2.46 13.60 27.22
N ASP A 21 1.86 12.59 27.84
CA ASP A 21 1.91 12.43 29.30
C ASP A 21 3.25 11.82 29.74
N PRO A 22 4.09 12.52 30.53
CA PRO A 22 5.37 11.98 30.98
C PRO A 22 5.26 10.73 31.85
N ALA A 23 4.18 10.59 32.63
CA ALA A 23 4.00 9.45 33.52
C ALA A 23 3.86 8.14 32.73
N SER A 24 3.15 8.18 31.60
CA SER A 24 3.05 7.08 30.62
C SER A 24 4.40 6.59 30.07
N PHE A 25 5.48 7.37 30.26
CA PHE A 25 6.84 7.01 29.83
C PHE A 25 7.79 6.77 31.01
N GLY A 26 7.26 6.64 32.24
CA GLY A 26 8.05 6.38 33.44
C GLY A 26 8.77 7.61 33.99
N PHE A 27 8.44 8.82 33.54
CA PHE A 27 9.07 10.04 34.06
C PHE A 27 8.23 10.67 35.18
N SER A 28 8.85 10.88 36.35
CA SER A 28 8.23 11.48 37.53
C SER A 28 8.84 12.83 37.92
N GLY A 29 8.23 13.53 38.88
CA GLY A 29 8.78 14.75 39.50
C GLY A 29 8.08 16.05 39.11
N ARG A 30 8.37 17.13 39.85
CA ARG A 30 7.77 18.46 39.67
C ARG A 30 8.22 19.10 38.35
N ARG A 31 7.27 19.54 37.52
CA ARG A 31 7.52 20.07 36.16
C ARG A 31 7.02 21.50 36.03
N ARG A 32 7.76 22.31 35.25
CA ARG A 32 7.36 23.68 34.88
C ARG A 32 6.71 23.76 33.50
N THR A 33 6.92 22.76 32.65
CA THR A 33 6.43 22.72 31.27
C THR A 33 5.57 21.47 31.08
N PRO A 34 4.41 21.56 30.39
CA PRO A 34 3.61 20.39 30.06
C PRO A 34 4.36 19.46 29.10
N GLY A 35 4.09 18.17 29.25
CA GLY A 35 4.62 17.10 28.43
C GLY A 35 6.09 16.73 28.66
N LEU A 36 6.67 16.06 27.67
CA LEU A 36 8.05 15.59 27.73
C LEU A 36 9.04 16.77 27.64
N ARG A 37 10.19 16.66 28.30
CA ARG A 37 11.32 17.58 28.14
C ARG A 37 12.09 17.26 26.86
N ARG A 38 12.89 18.21 26.37
CA ARG A 38 13.76 17.98 25.20
C ARG A 38 14.72 16.81 25.42
N GLU A 39 15.30 16.74 26.62
CA GLU A 39 16.18 15.65 27.04
C GLU A 39 15.47 14.29 27.03
N GLU A 40 14.21 14.25 27.47
CA GLU A 40 13.41 13.02 27.54
C GLU A 40 13.05 12.50 26.14
N VAL A 41 12.72 13.40 25.21
CA VAL A 41 12.51 13.00 23.80
C VAL A 41 13.82 12.56 23.16
N ALA A 42 14.90 13.30 23.39
CA ALA A 42 16.22 12.94 22.86
C ALA A 42 16.68 11.57 23.37
N GLN A 43 16.46 11.27 24.66
CA GLN A 43 16.72 9.97 25.25
C GLN A 43 15.92 8.86 24.57
N ARG A 44 14.60 9.04 24.40
CA ARG A 44 13.72 8.07 23.73
C ARG A 44 14.05 7.86 22.25
N ALA A 45 14.50 8.92 21.57
CA ALA A 45 14.96 8.85 20.19
C ALA A 45 16.44 8.42 20.08
N HIS A 46 17.14 8.20 21.19
CA HIS A 46 18.57 7.88 21.26
C HIS A 46 19.50 8.92 20.58
N ILE A 47 19.09 10.20 20.51
CA ILE A 47 19.83 11.29 19.85
C ILE A 47 20.41 12.26 20.89
N SER A 48 21.30 13.16 20.45
CA SER A 48 21.86 14.20 21.32
C SER A 48 20.78 15.19 21.79
N PRO A 49 20.65 15.44 23.11
CA PRO A 49 19.74 16.46 23.65
C PRO A 49 20.01 17.87 23.12
N THR A 50 21.29 18.21 22.94
CA THR A 50 21.72 19.50 22.38
C THR A 50 21.25 19.62 20.93
N TRP A 51 21.42 18.56 20.15
CA TRP A 51 21.00 18.56 18.75
C TRP A 51 19.47 18.64 18.60
N TYR A 52 18.70 17.90 19.39
CA TYR A 52 17.23 18.00 19.41
C TYR A 52 16.77 19.42 19.79
N THR A 53 17.49 20.07 20.71
CA THR A 53 17.22 21.46 21.08
C THR A 53 17.44 22.41 19.91
N TRP A 54 18.53 22.25 19.14
CA TRP A 54 18.76 23.05 17.93
C TRP A 54 17.73 22.77 16.85
N LEU A 55 17.30 21.52 16.69
CA LEU A 55 16.25 21.14 15.75
C LEU A 55 14.92 21.86 16.08
N GLU A 56 14.50 21.84 17.35
CA GLU A 56 13.31 22.58 17.81
C GLU A 56 13.41 24.11 17.67
N GLN A 57 14.62 24.65 17.57
CA GLN A 57 14.91 26.07 17.38
C GLN A 57 15.08 26.46 15.91
N GLY A 58 15.00 25.50 14.97
CA GLY A 58 15.24 25.74 13.54
C GLY A 58 16.70 26.04 13.20
N ARG A 59 17.64 25.62 14.06
CA ARG A 59 19.10 25.82 13.89
C ARG A 59 19.88 24.51 13.73
N GLY A 60 19.25 23.37 13.99
CA GLY A 60 19.79 22.06 13.63
C GLY A 60 19.61 21.89 12.14
N GLY A 61 20.68 21.61 11.39
CA GLY A 61 20.61 21.35 9.95
C GLY A 61 19.64 20.22 9.58
N ALA A 62 19.55 19.89 8.29
CA ALA A 62 18.59 18.91 7.80
C ALA A 62 18.73 17.56 8.53
N PRO A 63 17.67 17.07 9.21
CA PRO A 63 17.69 15.78 9.88
C PRO A 63 17.74 14.64 8.85
N SER A 64 18.39 13.51 9.18
CA SER A 64 18.33 12.32 8.33
C SER A 64 16.97 11.61 8.43
N PRO A 65 16.56 10.81 7.44
CA PRO A 65 15.34 9.99 7.51
C PRO A 65 15.30 9.11 8.77
N GLU A 66 16.42 8.45 9.09
CA GLU A 66 16.53 7.58 10.27
C GLU A 66 16.28 8.35 11.58
N VAL A 67 16.80 9.57 11.68
CA VAL A 67 16.59 10.40 12.87
C VAL A 67 15.13 10.86 12.97
N LEU A 68 14.48 11.19 11.84
CA LEU A 68 13.05 11.51 11.84
C LEU A 68 12.20 10.31 12.27
N GLU A 69 12.54 9.09 11.86
CA GLU A 69 11.84 7.87 12.33
C GLU A 69 11.96 7.69 13.84
N ARG A 70 13.16 7.86 14.37
CA ARG A 70 13.42 7.71 15.80
C ARG A 70 12.66 8.77 16.60
N ILE A 71 12.57 10.00 16.08
CA ILE A 71 11.76 11.07 16.67
C ILE A 71 10.26 10.73 16.58
N ALA A 72 9.79 10.23 15.44
CA ALA A 72 8.39 9.83 15.27
C ALA A 72 7.99 8.74 16.28
N GLY A 73 8.83 7.72 16.46
CA GLY A 73 8.63 6.67 17.47
C GLY A 73 8.73 7.20 18.90
N ALA A 74 9.72 8.06 19.19
CA ALA A 74 9.86 8.66 20.52
C ALA A 74 8.64 9.49 20.94
N LEU A 75 8.01 10.16 19.97
CA LEU A 75 6.82 10.99 20.18
C LEU A 75 5.49 10.24 19.99
N LEU A 76 5.52 8.93 19.70
CA LEU A 76 4.33 8.13 19.37
C LEU A 76 3.44 8.79 18.30
N LEU A 77 4.07 9.31 17.25
CA LEU A 77 3.33 9.94 16.17
C LEU A 77 2.45 8.92 15.45
N THR A 78 1.21 9.33 15.18
CA THR A 78 0.33 8.64 14.23
C THR A 78 0.91 8.69 12.81
N ASP A 79 0.44 7.81 11.93
CA ASP A 79 0.93 7.75 10.55
C ASP A 79 0.81 9.11 9.80
N PRO A 80 -0.31 9.87 9.90
CA PRO A 80 -0.39 11.22 9.31
C PRO A 80 0.57 12.23 9.94
N GLU A 81 0.82 12.16 11.24
CA GLU A 81 1.78 13.05 11.91
C GLU A 81 3.22 12.72 11.54
N ARG A 82 3.54 11.44 11.35
CA ARG A 82 4.82 10.98 10.82
C ARG A 82 5.03 11.49 9.39
N GLU A 83 4.02 11.39 8.53
CA GLU A 83 4.09 11.91 7.18
C GLU A 83 4.33 13.44 7.18
N HIS A 84 3.57 14.16 8.01
CA HIS A 84 3.76 15.60 8.16
C HIS A 84 5.16 15.97 8.69
N LEU A 85 5.71 15.20 9.65
CA LEU A 85 7.07 15.38 10.15
C LEU A 85 8.11 15.30 9.02
N PHE A 86 7.95 14.30 8.14
CA PHE A 86 8.85 14.07 7.01
C PHE A 86 8.72 15.15 5.92
N MET A 87 7.50 15.59 5.63
CA MET A 87 7.28 16.73 4.74
C MET A 87 7.95 18.00 5.28
N LEU A 88 7.86 18.28 6.59
CA LEU A 88 8.51 19.43 7.21
C LEU A 88 10.04 19.32 7.29
N GLY A 89 10.58 18.11 7.50
CA GLY A 89 12.02 17.90 7.72
C GLY A 89 12.83 17.61 6.47
N LEU A 90 12.23 16.97 5.46
CA LEU A 90 12.90 16.48 4.25
C LEU A 90 12.21 16.91 2.95
N GLY A 91 11.01 17.50 3.01
CA GLY A 91 10.25 17.88 1.81
C GLY A 91 9.72 16.70 1.00
N ARG A 92 9.72 15.49 1.56
CA ARG A 92 9.22 14.26 0.93
C ARG A 92 8.59 13.34 1.98
N PRO A 93 7.60 12.51 1.62
CA PRO A 93 7.00 11.55 2.54
C PRO A 93 8.04 10.52 3.01
N PRO A 94 7.80 9.87 4.16
CA PRO A 94 8.65 8.78 4.62
C PRO A 94 8.51 7.55 3.72
N GLU A 95 9.51 6.67 3.76
CA GLU A 95 9.36 5.34 3.15
C GLU A 95 8.19 4.59 3.79
N VAL A 96 7.41 3.91 2.95
CA VAL A 96 6.26 3.13 3.40
C VAL A 96 6.80 1.87 4.07
N ARG A 97 6.66 1.77 5.40
CA ARG A 97 6.99 0.53 6.10
C ARG A 97 5.87 -0.46 5.88
N TYR A 98 6.16 -1.57 5.22
CA TYR A 98 5.22 -2.67 5.06
C TYR A 98 4.80 -3.19 6.44
N ARG A 99 3.49 -3.24 6.69
CA ARG A 99 2.93 -4.04 7.79
C ARG A 99 2.25 -5.22 7.13
N SER A 100 2.54 -6.44 7.58
CA SER A 100 1.80 -7.63 7.14
C SER A 100 0.32 -7.42 7.46
N VAL A 101 -0.52 -7.43 6.42
CA VAL A 101 -1.94 -7.14 6.53
C VAL A 101 -2.69 -8.46 6.59
N GLU A 102 -3.07 -8.90 7.78
CA GLU A 102 -3.91 -10.11 7.90
C GLU A 102 -5.38 -9.83 7.54
N THR A 103 -5.87 -8.61 7.81
CA THR A 103 -7.26 -8.22 7.53
C THR A 103 -7.42 -6.75 7.19
N VAL A 104 -8.30 -6.43 6.24
CA VAL A 104 -8.72 -5.05 5.92
C VAL A 104 -9.73 -4.52 6.94
N ASN A 105 -9.88 -3.20 7.03
CA ASN A 105 -10.91 -2.58 7.86
C ASN A 105 -12.33 -3.03 7.40
N PRO A 106 -13.25 -3.40 8.31
CA PRO A 106 -14.63 -3.80 7.95
C PRO A 106 -15.41 -2.77 7.14
N ARG A 107 -15.08 -1.48 7.24
CA ARG A 107 -15.67 -0.43 6.38
C ARG A 107 -15.27 -0.60 4.92
N LEU A 108 -14.02 -0.98 4.65
CA LEU A 108 -13.51 -1.20 3.31
C LEU A 108 -14.12 -2.49 2.71
N GLN A 109 -14.25 -3.55 3.50
CA GLN A 109 -14.93 -4.77 3.04
C GLN A 109 -16.38 -4.49 2.62
N ARG A 110 -17.14 -3.74 3.43
CA ARG A 110 -18.53 -3.35 3.07
C ARG A 110 -18.62 -2.55 1.77
N LEU A 111 -17.61 -1.73 1.46
CA LEU A 111 -17.55 -1.05 0.17
C LEU A 111 -17.37 -2.05 -0.98
N LEU A 112 -16.45 -3.00 -0.85
CA LEU A 112 -16.27 -4.06 -1.86
C LEU A 112 -17.56 -4.85 -2.06
N ASP A 113 -18.23 -5.23 -0.97
CA ASP A 113 -19.46 -6.02 -1.01
C ASP A 113 -20.62 -5.29 -1.68
N SER A 114 -20.63 -3.95 -1.66
CA SER A 114 -21.64 -3.13 -2.34
C SER A 114 -21.50 -3.13 -3.87
N LEU A 115 -20.34 -3.56 -4.39
CA LEU A 115 -20.07 -3.66 -5.82
C LEU A 115 -20.51 -5.02 -6.36
N GLU A 116 -21.82 -5.25 -6.40
CA GLU A 116 -22.42 -6.58 -6.64
C GLU A 116 -22.04 -7.22 -7.97
N THR A 117 -21.88 -6.42 -9.03
CA THR A 117 -21.58 -6.90 -10.40
C THR A 117 -20.18 -6.55 -10.86
N SER A 118 -19.43 -5.80 -10.06
CA SER A 118 -18.11 -5.31 -10.41
C SER A 118 -17.08 -6.01 -9.51
N PRO A 119 -16.31 -6.98 -10.05
CA PRO A 119 -15.23 -7.62 -9.31
C PRO A 119 -14.33 -6.57 -8.67
N ALA A 120 -14.13 -6.65 -7.36
CA ALA A 120 -13.28 -5.72 -6.63
C ALA A 120 -12.38 -6.48 -5.66
N ILE A 121 -11.11 -6.06 -5.63
CA ILE A 121 -10.09 -6.64 -4.75
C ILE A 121 -9.29 -5.54 -4.06
N ILE A 122 -8.76 -5.85 -2.88
CA ILE A 122 -7.69 -5.11 -2.22
C ILE A 122 -6.44 -5.95 -2.28
N LYS A 123 -5.35 -5.35 -2.77
CA LYS A 123 -4.03 -5.96 -2.82
C LYS A 123 -3.01 -5.14 -2.04
N THR A 124 -1.99 -5.81 -1.51
CA THR A 124 -0.80 -5.16 -0.97
C THR A 124 0.09 -4.62 -2.10
N ALA A 125 1.13 -3.86 -1.74
CA ALA A 125 2.19 -3.46 -2.66
C ALA A 125 2.97 -4.66 -3.26
N SER A 126 3.05 -5.79 -2.54
CA SER A 126 3.57 -7.07 -3.03
C SER A 126 2.56 -7.87 -3.87
N TRP A 127 1.36 -7.31 -4.11
CA TRP A 127 0.27 -7.89 -4.89
C TRP A 127 -0.38 -9.14 -4.25
N ASP A 128 -0.27 -9.27 -2.94
CA ASP A 128 -1.06 -10.23 -2.18
C ASP A 128 -2.49 -9.71 -2.01
N VAL A 129 -3.48 -10.51 -2.36
CA VAL A 129 -4.89 -10.18 -2.25
C VAL A 129 -5.34 -10.41 -0.80
N VAL A 130 -5.73 -9.33 -0.14
CA VAL A 130 -6.09 -9.30 1.30
C VAL A 130 -7.58 -9.12 1.54
N ALA A 131 -8.33 -8.73 0.51
CA ALA A 131 -9.79 -8.67 0.53
C ALA A 131 -10.37 -8.70 -0.88
N TRP A 132 -11.60 -9.19 -1.00
CA TRP A 132 -12.32 -9.30 -2.27
C TRP A 132 -13.84 -9.34 -2.03
N ASN A 133 -14.62 -9.04 -3.06
CA ASN A 133 -16.07 -9.25 -3.05
C ASN A 133 -16.49 -10.55 -3.75
N ARG A 134 -17.78 -10.89 -3.66
CA ARG A 134 -18.34 -12.10 -4.30
C ARG A 134 -18.17 -12.10 -5.82
N ALA A 135 -18.33 -10.94 -6.47
CA ALA A 135 -18.11 -10.81 -7.91
C ALA A 135 -16.66 -11.17 -8.30
N ALA A 136 -15.67 -10.77 -7.50
CA ALA A 136 -14.27 -11.16 -7.71
C ALA A 136 -14.03 -12.66 -7.52
N ALA A 137 -14.66 -13.28 -6.52
CA ALA A 137 -14.57 -14.72 -6.31
C ALA A 137 -15.09 -15.52 -7.52
N VAL A 138 -16.18 -15.04 -8.12
CA VAL A 138 -16.81 -15.66 -9.30
C VAL A 138 -16.02 -15.40 -10.57
N VAL A 139 -15.70 -14.14 -10.87
CA VAL A 139 -15.18 -13.74 -12.19
C VAL A 139 -13.67 -13.95 -12.31
N LEU A 140 -12.93 -13.70 -11.23
CA LEU A 140 -11.47 -13.78 -11.22
C LEU A 140 -11.05 -15.16 -10.72
N THR A 141 -11.12 -15.33 -9.39
CA THR A 141 -10.65 -16.49 -8.64
C THR A 141 -11.29 -16.50 -7.26
N ASP A 142 -11.72 -17.67 -6.79
CA ASP A 142 -12.13 -17.84 -5.40
C ASP A 142 -10.89 -17.83 -4.48
N TYR A 143 -10.50 -16.63 -4.04
CA TYR A 143 -9.39 -16.44 -3.12
C TYR A 143 -9.66 -17.08 -1.74
N GLY A 144 -10.93 -17.33 -1.38
CA GLY A 144 -11.29 -17.97 -0.12
C GLY A 144 -10.91 -19.44 -0.09
N ALA A 145 -10.97 -20.12 -1.24
CA ALA A 145 -10.52 -21.50 -1.41
C ALA A 145 -9.00 -21.65 -1.44
N LEU A 146 -8.25 -20.56 -1.65
CA LEU A 146 -6.79 -20.57 -1.68
C LEU A 146 -6.17 -20.39 -0.30
N PRO A 147 -5.07 -21.11 0.03
CA PRO A 147 -4.23 -20.80 1.17
C PRO A 147 -3.71 -19.35 1.12
N PRO A 148 -3.56 -18.63 2.26
CA PRO A 148 -3.15 -17.23 2.28
C PRO A 148 -1.86 -16.91 1.50
N ASP A 149 -0.87 -17.78 1.57
CA ASP A 149 0.42 -17.68 0.87
C ASP A 149 0.32 -17.82 -0.65
N GLN A 150 -0.80 -18.36 -1.15
CA GLN A 150 -1.08 -18.53 -2.57
C GLN A 150 -1.95 -17.42 -3.15
N ARG A 151 -2.46 -16.49 -2.33
CA ARG A 151 -3.32 -15.36 -2.76
C ARG A 151 -2.52 -14.22 -3.39
N ASN A 152 -1.47 -14.51 -4.14
CA ASN A 152 -0.69 -13.49 -4.83
C ASN A 152 -1.03 -13.49 -6.33
N ILE A 153 -1.33 -12.31 -6.88
CA ILE A 153 -1.76 -12.16 -8.28
C ILE A 153 -0.70 -12.70 -9.25
N LEU A 154 0.58 -12.41 -9.01
CA LEU A 154 1.66 -12.89 -9.88
C LEU A 154 1.87 -14.39 -9.74
N ARG A 155 1.82 -14.95 -8.51
CA ARG A 155 1.89 -16.41 -8.32
C ARG A 155 0.78 -17.11 -9.09
N PHE A 156 -0.46 -16.64 -8.90
CA PHE A 156 -1.60 -17.20 -9.60
C PHE A 156 -1.40 -17.14 -11.13
N LEU A 157 -1.04 -15.97 -11.65
CA LEU A 157 -0.91 -15.77 -13.09
C LEU A 157 0.22 -16.60 -13.73
N PHE A 158 1.39 -16.69 -13.10
CA PHE A 158 2.57 -17.35 -13.67
C PHE A 158 2.74 -18.82 -13.27
N ARG A 159 2.04 -19.32 -12.24
CA ARG A 159 2.14 -20.74 -11.81
C ARG A 159 0.94 -21.59 -12.21
N ASP A 160 -0.24 -21.01 -12.37
CA ASP A 160 -1.46 -21.76 -12.69
C ASP A 160 -1.75 -21.73 -14.22
N PRO A 161 -1.65 -22.86 -14.94
CA PRO A 161 -1.99 -22.92 -16.36
C PRO A 161 -3.44 -22.51 -16.65
N ALA A 162 -4.37 -22.75 -15.72
CA ALA A 162 -5.76 -22.32 -15.87
C ALA A 162 -5.90 -20.79 -15.80
N ALA A 163 -5.12 -20.13 -14.93
CA ALA A 163 -5.07 -18.67 -14.85
C ALA A 163 -4.56 -18.05 -16.15
N ARG A 164 -3.52 -18.67 -16.75
CA ARG A 164 -2.99 -18.29 -18.08
C ARG A 164 -4.03 -18.48 -19.17
N ALA A 165 -4.71 -19.62 -19.22
CA ALA A 165 -5.74 -19.91 -20.22
C ALA A 165 -6.96 -18.98 -20.16
N LYS A 166 -7.23 -18.38 -18.99
CA LYS A 166 -8.26 -17.34 -18.84
C LYS A 166 -7.87 -16.00 -19.48
N GLN A 167 -6.60 -15.73 -19.77
CA GLN A 167 -6.20 -14.43 -20.35
C GLN A 167 -6.36 -14.45 -21.88
N HIS A 168 -7.08 -13.48 -22.43
CA HIS A 168 -7.26 -13.38 -23.89
C HIS A 168 -5.95 -13.09 -24.63
N ASP A 169 -5.17 -12.12 -24.12
CA ASP A 169 -3.84 -11.76 -24.63
C ASP A 169 -2.83 -11.91 -23.49
N TRP A 170 -2.34 -13.13 -23.33
CA TRP A 170 -1.39 -13.47 -22.28
C TRP A 170 -0.14 -12.59 -22.32
N ASP A 171 0.45 -12.36 -23.50
CA ASP A 171 1.73 -11.67 -23.61
C ASP A 171 1.63 -10.21 -23.20
N SER A 172 0.55 -9.53 -23.62
CA SER A 172 0.28 -8.15 -23.19
C SER A 172 -0.03 -8.07 -21.70
N VAL A 173 -0.82 -9.00 -21.17
CA VAL A 173 -1.14 -9.06 -19.73
C VAL A 173 0.12 -9.30 -18.90
N ALA A 174 0.94 -10.29 -19.26
CA ALA A 174 2.16 -10.65 -18.56
C ALA A 174 3.15 -9.48 -18.53
N ARG A 175 3.35 -8.80 -19.66
CA ARG A 175 4.21 -7.60 -19.74
C ARG A 175 3.70 -6.49 -18.82
N PHE A 176 2.40 -6.19 -18.90
CA PHE A 176 1.78 -5.15 -18.08
C PHE A 176 1.92 -5.44 -16.58
N VAL A 177 1.56 -6.64 -16.13
CA VAL A 177 1.58 -6.95 -14.69
C VAL A 177 2.98 -6.93 -14.10
N VAL A 178 3.99 -7.39 -14.86
CA VAL A 178 5.39 -7.37 -14.41
C VAL A 178 5.89 -5.93 -14.31
N GLY A 179 5.61 -5.09 -15.31
CA GLY A 179 5.99 -3.68 -15.30
C GLY A 179 5.27 -2.87 -14.21
N ALA A 180 3.98 -3.13 -13.99
CA ALA A 180 3.19 -2.49 -12.94
C ALA A 180 3.62 -2.95 -11.53
N PHE A 181 3.93 -4.23 -11.35
CA PHE A 181 4.45 -4.74 -10.08
C PHE A 181 5.79 -4.08 -9.73
N ARG A 182 6.71 -3.97 -10.70
CA ARG A 182 7.99 -3.27 -10.51
C ARG A 182 7.77 -1.82 -10.07
N ALA A 183 6.85 -1.11 -10.71
CA ALA A 183 6.50 0.27 -10.35
C ALA A 183 5.94 0.37 -8.92
N ASP A 184 5.03 -0.53 -8.55
CA ASP A 184 4.39 -0.54 -7.23
C ASP A 184 5.39 -0.86 -6.10
N VAL A 185 6.24 -1.87 -6.29
CA VAL A 185 7.30 -2.24 -5.34
C VAL A 185 8.30 -1.09 -5.15
N ALA A 186 8.72 -0.45 -6.24
CA ALA A 186 9.64 0.68 -6.17
C ALA A 186 9.02 1.87 -5.43
N ARG A 187 7.75 2.19 -5.71
CA ARG A 187 7.00 3.27 -5.05
C ARG A 187 6.80 3.00 -3.57
N ALA A 188 6.58 1.74 -3.19
CA ALA A 188 6.42 1.33 -1.80
C ALA A 188 7.76 1.17 -1.05
N GLY A 189 8.91 1.28 -1.73
CA GLY A 189 10.23 1.07 -1.12
C GLY A 189 10.55 -0.38 -0.78
N LEU A 190 9.86 -1.35 -1.40
CA LEU A 190 9.93 -2.78 -1.05
C LEU A 190 10.88 -3.59 -1.95
N ALA A 191 11.73 -2.92 -2.72
CA ALA A 191 12.57 -3.57 -3.72
C ALA A 191 13.50 -4.65 -3.12
N SER A 192 14.00 -4.43 -1.89
CA SER A 192 14.82 -5.40 -1.17
C SER A 192 14.00 -6.55 -0.57
N GLU A 193 12.76 -6.27 -0.16
CA GLU A 193 11.90 -7.23 0.55
C GLU A 193 11.27 -8.25 -0.40
N VAL A 194 11.00 -7.88 -1.66
CA VAL A 194 10.42 -8.79 -2.65
C VAL A 194 11.44 -9.69 -3.34
N GLY A 195 12.73 -9.59 -3.03
CA GLY A 195 13.81 -10.31 -3.73
C GLY A 195 13.57 -11.83 -3.77
N ALA A 196 13.33 -12.45 -2.61
CA ALA A 196 13.05 -13.89 -2.53
C ALA A 196 11.80 -14.30 -3.32
N PHE A 197 10.80 -13.42 -3.39
CA PHE A 197 9.58 -13.67 -4.16
C PHE A 197 9.82 -13.59 -5.66
N VAL A 198 10.60 -12.61 -6.10
CA VAL A 198 11.03 -12.49 -7.51
C VAL A 198 11.86 -13.70 -7.91
N ASP A 199 12.78 -14.16 -7.06
CA ASP A 199 13.59 -15.36 -7.32
C ASP A 199 12.73 -16.62 -7.44
N GLU A 200 11.69 -16.77 -6.59
CA GLU A 200 10.69 -17.83 -6.71
C GLU A 200 10.02 -17.81 -8.10
N LEU A 201 9.54 -16.65 -8.55
CA LEU A 201 8.86 -16.51 -9.83
C LEU A 201 9.78 -16.74 -11.03
N ILE A 202 11.03 -16.30 -10.95
CA ILE A 202 12.06 -16.58 -11.96
C ILE A 202 12.30 -18.08 -12.08
N ALA A 203 12.38 -18.80 -10.96
CA ALA A 203 12.64 -20.24 -10.95
C ALA A 203 11.51 -21.07 -11.58
N VAL A 204 10.27 -20.58 -11.53
CA VAL A 204 9.09 -21.32 -12.02
C VAL A 204 8.60 -20.86 -13.40
N SER A 205 9.07 -19.72 -13.92
CA SER A 205 8.59 -19.13 -15.17
C SER A 205 9.70 -18.43 -15.96
N PRO A 206 10.25 -19.07 -17.02
CA PRO A 206 11.22 -18.46 -17.92
C PRO A 206 10.69 -17.17 -18.58
N GLU A 207 9.40 -17.09 -18.85
CA GLU A 207 8.77 -15.89 -19.38
C GLU A 207 8.77 -14.75 -18.35
N PHE A 208 8.51 -15.03 -17.08
CA PHE A 208 8.62 -14.03 -16.02
C PHE A 208 10.06 -13.52 -15.92
N GLU A 209 11.05 -14.41 -16.00
CA GLU A 209 12.46 -14.00 -15.99
C GLU A 209 12.80 -13.05 -17.15
N ALA A 210 12.36 -13.36 -18.37
CA ALA A 210 12.59 -12.52 -19.54
C ALA A 210 11.95 -11.13 -19.37
N LEU A 211 10.69 -11.07 -18.91
CA LEU A 211 9.97 -9.82 -18.66
C LEU A 211 10.56 -9.03 -17.48
N TRP A 212 11.02 -9.72 -16.44
CA TRP A 212 11.67 -9.06 -15.32
C TRP A 212 13.00 -8.42 -15.77
N ARG A 213 13.81 -9.15 -16.57
CA ARG A 213 15.09 -8.65 -17.10
C ARG A 213 14.95 -7.50 -18.08
N SER A 214 13.83 -7.36 -18.79
CA SER A 214 13.59 -6.21 -19.68
C SER A 214 13.54 -4.88 -18.94
N ASN A 215 13.30 -4.91 -17.62
CA ASN A 215 13.25 -3.75 -16.73
C ASN A 215 12.21 -2.70 -17.17
N GLU A 216 11.16 -3.14 -17.83
CA GLU A 216 10.05 -2.28 -18.22
C GLU A 216 9.26 -1.84 -16.98
N VAL A 217 8.86 -0.57 -16.95
CA VAL A 217 8.08 0.03 -15.86
C VAL A 217 6.82 0.61 -16.48
N LEU A 218 5.66 0.12 -16.06
CA LEU A 218 4.36 0.51 -16.61
C LEU A 218 3.46 1.00 -15.47
N ALA A 219 2.66 2.05 -15.71
CA ALA A 219 1.65 2.49 -14.77
C ALA A 219 0.30 1.84 -15.10
N HIS A 220 -0.57 1.70 -14.10
CA HIS A 220 -1.92 1.13 -14.29
C HIS A 220 -2.76 1.89 -15.32
N GLY A 221 -2.44 3.16 -15.63
CA GLY A 221 -3.10 3.95 -16.67
C GLY A 221 -2.63 3.67 -18.10
N ASP A 222 -1.50 2.97 -18.29
CA ASP A 222 -0.86 2.84 -19.61
C ASP A 222 -1.42 1.69 -20.45
N ALA A 223 -2.08 0.70 -19.84
CA ALA A 223 -2.55 -0.52 -20.52
C ALA A 223 -3.97 -0.43 -21.10
N GLY A 224 -4.45 0.78 -21.40
CA GLY A 224 -5.75 0.97 -22.06
C GLY A 224 -6.96 0.61 -21.20
N GLY A 225 -6.77 0.33 -19.91
CA GLY A 225 -7.84 0.24 -18.91
C GLY A 225 -8.79 -0.94 -19.02
N VAL A 226 -8.66 -1.84 -20.01
CA VAL A 226 -9.61 -2.95 -20.22
C VAL A 226 -8.94 -4.32 -20.00
N LYS A 227 -9.52 -5.12 -19.10
CA LYS A 227 -9.18 -6.51 -18.84
C LYS A 227 -10.11 -7.42 -19.65
N ARG A 228 -9.52 -8.27 -20.50
CA ARG A 228 -10.25 -9.28 -21.30
C ARG A 228 -9.98 -10.68 -20.76
N LEU A 229 -11.05 -11.41 -20.44
CA LEU A 229 -10.99 -12.75 -19.86
C LEU A 229 -11.83 -13.74 -20.66
N THR A 230 -11.36 -14.99 -20.74
CA THR A 230 -12.14 -16.13 -21.20
C THR A 230 -12.59 -16.93 -19.98
N HIS A 231 -13.80 -16.67 -19.51
CA HIS A 231 -14.38 -17.34 -18.35
C HIS A 231 -15.09 -18.64 -18.76
N PRO A 232 -14.88 -19.77 -18.06
CA PRO A 232 -15.44 -21.07 -18.45
C PRO A 232 -16.97 -21.06 -18.56
N GLU A 233 -17.65 -20.27 -17.73
CA GLU A 233 -19.12 -20.24 -17.67
C GLU A 233 -19.72 -18.95 -18.24
N LEU A 234 -18.95 -17.86 -18.24
CA LEU A 234 -19.42 -16.53 -18.68
C LEU A 234 -18.89 -16.19 -20.09
N GLY A 235 -18.09 -17.06 -20.70
CA GLY A 235 -17.51 -16.83 -22.01
C GLY A 235 -16.52 -15.66 -22.00
N SER A 236 -16.47 -14.92 -23.10
CA SER A 236 -15.63 -13.71 -23.19
C SER A 236 -16.19 -12.61 -22.30
N ILE A 237 -15.35 -12.03 -21.45
CA ILE A 237 -15.67 -10.91 -20.56
C ILE A 237 -14.70 -9.77 -20.86
N GLU A 238 -15.24 -8.57 -21.02
CA GLU A 238 -14.46 -7.34 -21.04
C GLU A 238 -14.84 -6.47 -19.85
N LEU A 239 -13.83 -6.08 -19.06
CA LEU A 239 -14.00 -5.26 -17.86
C LEU A 239 -13.07 -4.06 -17.92
N GLU A 240 -13.59 -2.86 -17.81
CA GLU A 240 -12.76 -1.69 -17.53
C GLU A 240 -12.26 -1.75 -16.09
N TYR A 241 -10.97 -1.53 -15.84
CA TYR A 241 -10.43 -1.54 -14.49
C TYR A 241 -9.96 -0.16 -14.05
N SER A 242 -10.19 0.14 -12.78
CA SER A 242 -9.73 1.35 -12.11
C SER A 242 -8.96 0.98 -10.86
N ALA A 243 -7.81 1.63 -10.65
CA ALA A 243 -6.97 1.45 -9.48
C ALA A 243 -7.07 2.65 -8.54
N PHE A 244 -7.23 2.40 -7.24
CA PHE A 244 -7.39 3.41 -6.21
C PHE A 244 -6.39 3.18 -5.07
N SER A 245 -5.85 4.26 -4.52
CA SER A 245 -5.07 4.19 -3.27
C SER A 245 -6.00 4.18 -2.07
N VAL A 246 -5.65 3.44 -1.02
CA VAL A 246 -6.42 3.41 0.23
C VAL A 246 -5.85 4.44 1.20
N ASP A 247 -6.66 5.43 1.57
CA ASP A 247 -6.24 6.48 2.51
C ASP A 247 -5.82 5.88 3.87
N GLY A 248 -4.73 6.40 4.43
CA GLY A 248 -4.10 5.88 5.65
C GLY A 248 -3.49 4.49 5.54
N ARG A 249 -3.53 3.85 4.36
CA ARG A 249 -2.96 2.53 4.07
C ARG A 249 -2.24 2.54 2.71
N PRO A 250 -1.12 3.28 2.59
CA PRO A 250 -0.35 3.39 1.35
C PRO A 250 0.24 2.04 0.90
N ASP A 251 0.27 1.05 1.78
CA ASP A 251 0.62 -0.34 1.51
C ASP A 251 -0.48 -1.12 0.76
N LEU A 252 -1.69 -0.55 0.64
CA LEU A 252 -2.86 -1.17 0.01
C LEU A 252 -3.31 -0.40 -1.25
N GLY A 253 -3.67 -1.16 -2.29
CA GLY A 253 -4.35 -0.68 -3.47
C GLY A 253 -5.67 -1.42 -3.69
N MET A 254 -6.71 -0.70 -4.10
CA MET A 254 -7.98 -1.28 -4.54
C MET A 254 -8.01 -1.32 -6.07
N ILE A 255 -8.46 -2.44 -6.63
CA ILE A 255 -8.78 -2.53 -8.07
C ILE A 255 -10.24 -2.90 -8.19
N VAL A 256 -10.97 -2.13 -9.00
CA VAL A 256 -12.36 -2.40 -9.37
C VAL A 256 -12.42 -2.67 -10.86
N TYR A 257 -13.10 -3.75 -11.24
CA TYR A 257 -13.36 -4.14 -12.62
C TYR A 257 -14.84 -3.93 -12.93
N MET A 258 -15.14 -2.97 -13.79
CA MET A 258 -16.48 -2.60 -14.24
C MET A 258 -16.80 -3.31 -15.56
N PRO A 259 -17.92 -4.05 -15.66
CA PRO A 259 -18.38 -4.59 -16.95
C PRO A 259 -18.63 -3.45 -17.95
N LEU A 260 -18.17 -3.62 -19.19
CA LEU A 260 -18.34 -2.60 -20.25
C LEU A 260 -19.80 -2.46 -20.72
N ASP A 261 -20.61 -3.51 -20.55
CA ASP A 261 -22.01 -3.52 -20.93
C ASP A 261 -22.90 -4.08 -19.80
N SER A 262 -24.19 -3.75 -19.88
CA SER A 262 -25.19 -4.14 -18.89
C SER A 262 -25.56 -5.63 -18.97
N GLU A 263 -25.36 -6.26 -20.12
CA GLU A 263 -25.64 -7.69 -20.31
C GLU A 263 -24.64 -8.53 -19.49
N MET A 264 -23.36 -8.22 -19.59
CA MET A 264 -22.31 -8.84 -18.80
C MET A 264 -22.50 -8.58 -17.31
N ALA A 265 -22.88 -7.36 -16.92
CA ALA A 265 -23.21 -7.06 -15.53
C ALA A 265 -24.35 -7.94 -14.99
N GLU A 266 -25.42 -8.15 -15.77
CA GLU A 266 -26.52 -9.04 -15.41
C GLU A 266 -26.08 -10.51 -15.34
N ARG A 267 -25.25 -10.98 -16.27
CA ARG A 267 -24.72 -12.34 -16.24
C ARG A 267 -23.86 -12.59 -15.00
N ILE A 268 -23.02 -11.62 -14.62
CA ILE A 268 -22.26 -11.68 -13.37
C ILE A 268 -23.20 -11.71 -12.17
N ARG A 269 -24.23 -10.85 -12.13
CA ARG A 269 -25.23 -10.82 -11.05
C ARG A 269 -25.90 -12.19 -10.86
N GLN A 270 -26.36 -12.79 -11.95
CA GLN A 270 -27.00 -14.10 -11.93
C GLN A 270 -26.05 -15.19 -11.44
N ARG A 271 -24.79 -15.15 -11.87
CA ARG A 271 -23.79 -16.13 -11.43
C ARG A 271 -23.44 -15.99 -9.95
N VAL A 272 -23.30 -14.75 -9.46
CA VAL A 272 -23.08 -14.46 -8.03
C VAL A 272 -24.25 -14.96 -7.18
N ALA A 273 -25.49 -14.81 -7.65
CA ALA A 273 -26.66 -15.29 -6.92
C ALA A 273 -26.74 -16.83 -6.78
N GLN A 274 -25.99 -17.58 -7.59
CA GLN A 274 -25.94 -19.05 -7.58
C GLN A 274 -24.82 -19.63 -6.69
N THR A 275 -23.96 -18.77 -6.11
CA THR A 275 -22.81 -19.16 -5.28
C THR A 275 -23.06 -18.80 -3.83
#